data_AF-W6N9G8-F1
#
_entry.id   AF-W6N9G8-F1
#
_cell.length_a   1.000
_cell.length_b   1.000
_cell.length_c   1.000
_cell.angle_alpha   90.00
_cell.angle_beta   90.00
_cell.angle_gamma   90.00
#
_symmetry.space_group_name_H-M   'P 1'
#
loop_
_entity.id
_entity.type
_entity.pdbx_description
1 polymer ?
#
loop_
_entity_poly.entity_id
_entity_poly.type
_entity_poly.pdbx_seq_one_letter_code
_entity_poly.pdbx_strand_id
1 'polypeptide(L)'
;MVLDMDLFREEKGGNPEAIRNSQRQRYCDPSIVDKVIELDQAWRKERFLLDVLNRQKNVLSKAIGEKMKKKEAQGSDDNVDDSIVSKLESLKVEDLSALTVVQIKKLRVLLDEKMNETKASMEKLEDDRHQSLIQIGNIIHHSVPVSDDEANNRVERTHGDITSRKKYSHVDLVVMIDGFDGERGTAVAGGRGYFLKGPLVFLEQAIIQLALQ
;
A
#
# COMPACT_ATOMS: atom_id res chain seq x y z
N MET A 1 -3.04 -3.69 6.53
CA MET A 1 -2.67 -4.96 5.86
C MET A 1 -3.49 -5.06 4.59
N VAL A 2 -2.86 -5.36 3.46
CA VAL A 2 -3.49 -5.44 2.13
C VAL A 2 -3.26 -6.82 1.52
N LEU A 3 -3.97 -7.17 0.45
CA LEU A 3 -3.70 -8.39 -0.31
C LEU A 3 -2.30 -8.37 -0.91
N ASP A 4 -1.72 -9.56 -1.08
CA ASP A 4 -0.44 -9.72 -1.75
C ASP A 4 -0.55 -9.29 -3.22
N MET A 5 0.45 -8.53 -3.68
CA MET A 5 0.50 -7.98 -5.03
C MET A 5 0.62 -9.08 -6.09
N ASP A 6 1.25 -10.20 -5.76
CA ASP A 6 1.41 -11.31 -6.70
C ASP A 6 0.07 -11.98 -7.05
N LEU A 7 -0.97 -11.82 -6.24
CA LEU A 7 -2.33 -12.30 -6.57
C LEU A 7 -2.96 -11.56 -7.75
N PHE A 8 -2.53 -10.33 -8.02
CA PHE A 8 -3.01 -9.51 -9.14
C PHE A 8 -2.17 -9.69 -10.41
N ARG A 9 -1.05 -10.42 -10.35
CA ARG A 9 -0.11 -10.61 -11.45
C ARG A 9 -0.30 -12.00 -12.05
N GLU A 10 -0.90 -12.07 -13.23
CA GLU A 10 -1.13 -13.34 -13.94
C GLU A 10 0.20 -14.05 -14.25
N GLU A 11 1.26 -13.30 -14.56
CA GLU A 11 2.59 -13.84 -14.84
C GLU A 11 3.27 -14.48 -13.62
N LYS A 12 2.79 -14.16 -12.41
CA LYS A 12 3.24 -14.75 -11.13
C LYS A 12 2.36 -15.90 -10.66
N GLY A 13 1.35 -16.28 -11.43
CA GLY A 13 0.36 -17.29 -11.06
C GLY A 13 -0.82 -16.75 -10.23
N GLY A 14 -0.95 -15.42 -10.14
CA GLY A 14 -2.10 -14.77 -9.53
C GLY A 14 -3.38 -14.94 -10.36
N ASN A 15 -4.54 -14.71 -9.72
CA ASN A 15 -5.85 -14.76 -10.36
C ASN A 15 -6.65 -13.48 -10.04
N PRO A 16 -6.48 -12.42 -10.85
CA PRO A 16 -7.24 -11.17 -10.69
C PRO A 16 -8.75 -11.37 -10.71
N GLU A 17 -9.26 -12.33 -11.48
CA GLU A 17 -10.71 -12.57 -11.58
C GLU A 17 -11.29 -13.13 -10.28
N ALA A 18 -10.52 -13.89 -9.51
CA ALA A 18 -10.93 -14.31 -8.17
C ALA A 18 -11.12 -13.10 -7.24
N ILE A 19 -10.25 -12.10 -7.35
CA ILE A 19 -10.33 -10.85 -6.58
C ILE A 19 -11.55 -10.04 -7.05
N ARG A 20 -11.78 -9.91 -8.36
CA ARG A 20 -12.98 -9.24 -8.92
C ARG A 20 -14.27 -9.89 -8.43
N ASN A 21 -14.33 -11.22 -8.44
CA ASN A 21 -15.48 -11.97 -7.93
C ASN A 21 -15.68 -11.77 -6.43
N SER A 22 -14.59 -11.74 -5.65
CA SER A 22 -14.67 -11.41 -4.23
C SER A 22 -15.20 -9.99 -4.01
N GLN A 23 -14.82 -9.00 -4.81
CA GLN A 23 -15.36 -7.64 -4.71
C GLN A 23 -16.85 -7.59 -5.06
N ARG A 24 -17.28 -8.31 -6.11
CA ARG A 24 -18.70 -8.44 -6.47
C ARG A 24 -19.53 -9.05 -5.33
N GLN A 25 -19.01 -10.10 -4.69
CA GLN A 25 -19.66 -10.73 -3.53
C GLN A 25 -19.71 -9.82 -2.29
N ARG A 26 -18.84 -8.81 -2.21
CA ARG A 26 -18.85 -7.76 -1.17
C ARG A 26 -19.69 -6.55 -1.55
N TYR A 27 -20.40 -6.58 -2.67
CA TYR A 27 -21.13 -5.42 -3.21
C TYR A 27 -20.22 -4.19 -3.43
N CYS A 28 -18.94 -4.45 -3.67
CA CYS A 28 -17.92 -3.44 -3.94
C CYS A 28 -17.61 -3.36 -5.43
N ASP A 29 -17.04 -2.23 -5.87
CA ASP A 29 -16.67 -2.03 -7.26
C ASP A 29 -15.49 -2.95 -7.68
N PRO A 30 -15.66 -3.83 -8.68
CA PRO A 30 -14.57 -4.66 -9.19
C PRO A 30 -13.56 -3.89 -10.05
N SER A 31 -13.90 -2.71 -10.58
CA SER A 31 -13.02 -1.94 -11.47
C SER A 31 -11.73 -1.48 -10.79
N ILE A 32 -11.74 -1.41 -9.46
CA ILE A 32 -10.57 -1.08 -8.66
C ILE A 32 -9.42 -2.09 -8.82
N VAL A 33 -9.74 -3.35 -9.12
CA VAL A 33 -8.73 -4.38 -9.38
C VAL A 33 -7.95 -4.03 -10.64
N ASP A 34 -8.64 -3.55 -11.68
CA ASP A 34 -8.01 -3.14 -12.94
C ASP A 34 -7.14 -1.90 -12.73
N LYS A 35 -7.63 -0.93 -11.95
CA LYS A 35 -6.84 0.26 -11.55
C LYS A 35 -5.54 -0.12 -10.83
N VAL A 36 -5.58 -1.08 -9.90
CA VAL A 36 -4.38 -1.58 -9.21
C VAL A 36 -3.40 -2.21 -10.19
N ILE A 37 -3.89 -3.01 -11.15
CA ILE A 37 -3.05 -3.65 -12.17
C ILE A 37 -2.39 -2.60 -13.06
N GLU A 38 -3.14 -1.58 -13.50
CA GLU A 38 -2.61 -0.48 -14.32
C GLU A 38 -1.51 0.30 -13.59
N LEU A 39 -1.74 0.64 -12.31
CA LEU A 39 -0.75 1.34 -11.48
C LEU A 39 0.50 0.49 -11.23
N ASP A 40 0.34 -0.82 -10.98
CA ASP A 40 1.48 -1.73 -10.84
C ASP A 40 2.27 -1.87 -12.15
N GLN A 41 1.60 -1.92 -13.30
CA GLN A 41 2.26 -1.96 -14.60
C GLN A 41 3.03 -0.66 -14.89
N ALA A 42 2.44 0.50 -14.58
CA ALA A 42 3.11 1.79 -14.71
C ALA A 42 4.35 1.86 -13.79
N TRP A 43 4.21 1.44 -12.53
CA TRP A 43 5.31 1.41 -11.57
C TRP A 43 6.44 0.48 -12.03
N ARG A 44 6.11 -0.71 -12.59
CA ARG A 44 7.11 -1.64 -13.14
C ARG A 44 7.84 -1.08 -14.36
N LYS A 45 7.16 -0.32 -15.22
CA LYS A 45 7.78 0.37 -16.37
C LYS A 45 8.78 1.43 -15.89
N GLU A 46 8.39 2.28 -14.95
CA GLU A 46 9.26 3.29 -14.34
C GLU A 46 10.45 2.63 -13.60
N ARG A 47 10.21 1.49 -12.94
CA ARG A 47 11.28 0.73 -12.29
C ARG A 47 12.30 0.21 -13.30
N PHE A 48 11.83 -0.37 -14.40
CA PHE A 48 12.71 -0.82 -15.48
C PHE A 48 13.48 0.35 -16.10
N LEU A 49 12.81 1.49 -16.32
CA LEU A 49 13.45 2.71 -16.81
C LEU A 49 14.55 3.16 -15.85
N LEU A 50 14.31 3.18 -14.53
CA LEU A 50 15.32 3.52 -13.54
C LEU A 50 16.54 2.59 -13.59
N ASP A 51 16.32 1.29 -13.78
CA ASP A 51 17.41 0.32 -13.94
C ASP A 51 18.21 0.56 -15.23
N VAL A 52 17.54 0.93 -16.32
CA VAL A 52 18.20 1.35 -17.58
C VAL A 52 19.03 2.62 -17.36
N LEU A 53 18.46 3.66 -16.75
CA LEU A 53 19.17 4.91 -16.45
C LEU A 53 20.39 4.67 -15.55
N ASN A 54 20.28 3.80 -14.55
CA ASN A 54 21.41 3.39 -13.70
C ASN A 54 22.54 2.72 -14.51
N ARG A 55 22.20 1.84 -15.47
CA ARG A 55 23.21 1.25 -16.36
C ARG A 55 23.88 2.34 -17.21
N GLN A 56 23.11 3.27 -17.76
CA GLN A 56 23.65 4.36 -18.58
C GLN A 56 24.57 5.28 -17.76
N LYS A 57 24.23 5.55 -16.50
CA LYS A 57 25.09 6.32 -15.58
C LYS A 57 26.46 5.66 -15.39
N ASN A 58 26.48 4.34 -15.27
CA ASN A 58 27.73 3.57 -15.15
C ASN A 58 28.54 3.61 -16.45
N VAL A 59 27.89 3.54 -17.61
CA VAL A 59 28.53 3.66 -18.93
C VAL A 59 29.17 5.05 -19.10
N LEU A 60 28.45 6.13 -18.79
CA LEU A 60 28.97 7.50 -18.82
C LEU A 60 30.18 7.65 -17.89
N SER A 61 30.09 7.10 -16.67
CA SER A 61 31.18 7.16 -15.68
C SER A 61 32.44 6.42 -16.18
N LYS A 62 32.27 5.29 -16.85
CA LYS A 62 33.37 4.53 -17.45
C LYS A 62 34.01 5.31 -18.61
N ALA A 63 33.21 5.91 -19.49
CA ALA A 63 33.71 6.73 -20.60
C ALA A 63 34.53 7.95 -20.11
N ILE A 64 34.08 8.63 -19.05
CA ILE A 64 34.87 9.70 -18.40
C ILE A 64 36.21 9.15 -17.91
N GLY A 65 36.21 7.99 -17.24
CA GLY A 65 37.43 7.37 -16.72
C GLY A 65 38.43 6.99 -17.82
N GLU A 66 37.96 6.47 -18.95
CA GLU A 66 38.79 6.11 -20.10
C GLU A 66 39.41 7.34 -20.78
N LYS A 67 38.63 8.42 -20.99
CA LYS A 67 39.13 9.67 -21.58
C LYS A 67 40.13 10.39 -20.67
N MET A 68 39.90 10.37 -19.36
CA MET A 68 40.85 10.91 -18.37
C MET A 68 42.18 10.13 -18.33
N LYS A 69 42.14 8.79 -18.47
CA LYS A 69 43.36 7.96 -18.59
C LYS A 69 44.16 8.27 -19.85
N LYS A 70 43.49 8.59 -20.96
CA LYS A 70 44.12 8.97 -22.24
C LYS A 70 44.67 10.40 -22.27
N LYS A 71 44.50 11.18 -21.20
CA LYS A 71 44.90 12.61 -21.11
C LYS A 71 44.29 13.48 -22.23
N GLU A 72 43.08 13.14 -22.69
CA GLU A 72 42.34 13.97 -23.65
C GLU A 72 42.01 15.34 -23.02
N ALA A 73 42.07 16.41 -23.81
CA ALA A 73 41.67 17.74 -23.37
C ALA A 73 40.19 17.72 -22.96
N GLN A 74 39.85 18.37 -21.84
CA GLN A 74 38.49 18.26 -21.29
C GLN A 74 37.40 18.86 -22.21
N GLY A 75 37.80 19.73 -23.15
CA GLY A 75 36.87 20.55 -23.93
C GLY A 75 36.35 21.72 -23.10
N SER A 76 35.95 22.80 -23.75
CA SER A 76 35.32 23.97 -23.11
C SER A 76 33.87 24.17 -23.57
N ASP A 77 33.38 23.30 -24.46
CA ASP A 77 32.03 23.35 -24.98
C ASP A 77 31.14 22.42 -24.15
N ASP A 78 30.10 23.00 -23.56
CA ASP A 78 29.12 22.32 -22.72
C ASP A 78 27.88 21.92 -23.52
N ASN A 79 27.80 22.33 -24.79
CA ASN A 79 26.61 22.14 -25.59
C ASN A 79 26.49 20.68 -26.04
N VAL A 80 25.36 20.07 -25.73
CA VAL A 80 25.06 18.68 -26.07
C VAL A 80 23.89 18.69 -27.03
N ASP A 81 24.02 18.01 -28.17
CA ASP A 81 22.93 17.90 -29.14
C ASP A 81 21.68 17.25 -28.51
N ASP A 82 20.52 17.85 -28.76
CA ASP A 82 19.21 17.35 -28.31
C ASP A 82 18.92 15.93 -28.83
N SER A 83 19.56 15.54 -29.94
CA SER A 83 19.49 14.19 -30.51
C SER A 83 20.17 13.11 -29.65
N ILE A 84 21.14 13.50 -28.81
CA ILE A 84 21.85 12.62 -27.88
C ILE A 84 21.11 12.60 -26.53
N VAL A 85 20.55 13.74 -26.11
CA VAL A 85 19.72 13.86 -24.91
C VAL A 85 18.45 12.98 -25.03
N SER A 86 17.80 12.98 -26.18
CA SER A 86 16.65 12.11 -26.46
C SER A 86 16.98 10.60 -26.47
N LYS A 87 18.26 10.23 -26.61
CA LYS A 87 18.74 8.83 -26.59
C LYS A 87 19.39 8.43 -25.27
N LEU A 88 19.22 9.21 -24.19
CA LEU A 88 19.81 8.95 -22.87
C LEU A 88 19.59 7.51 -22.36
N GLU A 89 18.48 6.89 -22.73
CA GLU A 89 18.11 5.53 -22.34
C GLU A 89 18.90 4.43 -23.09
N SER A 90 19.46 4.73 -24.26
CA SER A 90 20.07 3.75 -25.17
C SER A 90 21.43 4.19 -25.74
N LEU A 91 22.24 4.88 -24.93
CA LEU A 91 23.58 5.30 -25.32
C LEU A 91 24.52 4.11 -25.56
N LYS A 92 25.23 4.12 -26.69
CA LYS A 92 26.32 3.19 -26.98
C LYS A 92 27.67 3.83 -26.71
N VAL A 93 28.69 3.01 -26.51
CA VAL A 93 30.08 3.47 -26.30
C VAL A 93 30.62 4.24 -27.52
N GLU A 94 30.15 3.90 -28.71
CA GLU A 94 30.48 4.58 -29.98
C GLU A 94 30.03 6.05 -29.96
N ASP A 95 28.80 6.32 -29.51
CA ASP A 95 28.24 7.67 -29.41
C ASP A 95 29.01 8.54 -28.39
N LEU A 96 29.56 7.90 -27.36
CA LEU A 96 30.33 8.54 -26.28
C LEU A 96 31.78 8.86 -26.66
N SER A 97 32.32 8.18 -27.68
CA SER A 97 33.70 8.37 -28.11
C SER A 97 33.93 9.74 -28.76
N ALA A 98 32.91 10.26 -29.45
CA ALA A 98 32.89 11.55 -30.14
C ALA A 98 32.71 12.77 -29.21
N LEU A 99 32.24 12.55 -27.98
CA LEU A 99 31.95 13.61 -27.02
C LEU A 99 33.18 13.98 -26.17
N THR A 100 33.24 15.24 -25.73
CA THR A 100 34.26 15.73 -24.79
C THR A 100 33.93 15.37 -23.34
N VAL A 101 34.91 15.48 -22.43
CA VAL A 101 34.72 15.15 -21.01
C VAL A 101 33.66 16.05 -20.37
N VAL A 102 33.60 17.32 -20.74
CA VAL A 102 32.62 18.27 -20.20
C VAL A 102 31.19 17.96 -20.66
N GLN A 103 31.00 17.63 -21.95
CA GLN A 103 29.70 17.18 -22.47
C GLN A 103 29.21 15.90 -21.78
N ILE A 104 30.09 14.93 -21.53
CA ILE A 104 29.72 13.68 -20.82
C ILE A 104 29.37 13.95 -19.35
N LYS A 105 30.04 14.92 -18.70
CA LYS A 105 29.66 15.37 -17.35
C LYS A 105 28.28 16.04 -17.35
N LYS A 106 27.97 16.87 -18.36
CA LYS A 106 26.65 17.50 -18.49
C LYS A 106 25.55 16.46 -18.72
N LEU A 107 25.77 15.48 -19.59
CA LEU A 107 24.87 14.34 -19.80
C LEU A 107 24.61 13.57 -18.49
N ARG A 108 25.64 13.38 -17.66
CA ARG A 108 25.47 12.73 -16.35
C ARG A 108 24.56 13.53 -15.41
N VAL A 109 24.68 14.87 -15.40
CA VAL A 109 23.81 15.73 -14.59
C VAL A 109 22.35 15.62 -15.06
N LEU A 110 22.11 15.69 -16.38
CA LEU A 110 20.77 15.52 -16.94
C LEU A 110 20.19 14.12 -16.65
N LEU A 111 21.03 13.08 -16.69
CA LEU A 111 20.64 11.73 -16.34
C LEU A 111 20.28 11.62 -14.85
N ASP A 112 21.06 12.24 -13.96
CA ASP A 112 20.78 12.27 -12.52
C ASP A 112 19.46 13.02 -12.21
N GLU A 113 19.18 14.13 -12.91
CA GLU A 113 17.89 14.84 -12.85
C GLU A 113 16.74 13.92 -13.30
N LYS A 114 16.87 13.26 -14.45
CA LYS A 114 15.86 12.32 -14.96
C LYS A 114 15.61 11.15 -14.02
N MET A 115 16.67 10.61 -13.42
CA MET A 115 16.56 9.54 -12.42
C MET A 115 15.79 10.00 -11.18
N ASN A 116 15.98 11.25 -10.74
CA ASN A 116 15.24 11.80 -9.60
C ASN A 116 13.75 12.01 -9.94
N GLU A 117 13.44 12.48 -11.15
CA GLU A 117 12.05 12.57 -11.63
C GLU A 117 11.36 11.20 -11.66
N THR A 118 12.02 10.19 -12.25
CA THR A 118 11.49 8.82 -12.30
C THR A 118 11.27 8.25 -10.90
N LYS A 119 12.19 8.48 -9.95
CA LYS A 119 12.00 8.05 -8.55
C LYS A 119 10.78 8.70 -7.90
N ALA A 120 10.62 10.02 -8.06
CA ALA A 120 9.45 10.72 -7.53
C ALA A 120 8.14 10.24 -8.19
N SER A 121 8.17 9.90 -9.48
CA SER A 121 7.04 9.29 -10.18
C SER A 121 6.70 7.91 -9.62
N MET A 122 7.71 7.07 -9.37
CA MET A 122 7.52 5.74 -8.77
C MET A 122 6.90 5.81 -7.36
N GLU A 123 7.36 6.73 -6.52
CA GLU A 123 6.80 6.92 -5.16
C GLU A 123 5.32 7.27 -5.23
N LYS A 124 4.92 8.20 -6.12
CA LYS A 124 3.50 8.53 -6.34
C LYS A 124 2.68 7.35 -6.83
N LEU A 125 3.19 6.60 -7.81
CA LEU A 125 2.51 5.41 -8.34
C LEU A 125 2.34 4.32 -7.26
N GLU A 126 3.33 4.19 -6.38
CA GLU A 126 3.28 3.26 -5.26
C GLU A 126 2.22 3.68 -4.22
N ASP A 127 2.17 4.97 -3.88
CA ASP A 127 1.15 5.53 -2.98
C ASP A 127 -0.25 5.37 -3.57
N ASP A 128 -0.44 5.73 -4.84
CA ASP A 128 -1.73 5.59 -5.54
C ASP A 128 -2.18 4.12 -5.59
N ARG A 129 -1.25 3.20 -5.89
CA ARG A 129 -1.50 1.76 -5.88
C ARG A 129 -1.88 1.30 -4.48
N HIS A 130 -1.19 1.76 -3.44
CA HIS A 130 -1.49 1.41 -2.06
C HIS A 130 -2.87 1.90 -1.61
N GLN A 131 -3.26 3.11 -1.98
CA GLN A 131 -4.60 3.64 -1.70
C GLN A 131 -5.69 2.78 -2.34
N SER A 132 -5.48 2.33 -3.59
CA SER A 132 -6.41 1.40 -4.23
C SER A 132 -6.40 0.01 -3.59
N LEU A 133 -5.25 -0.50 -3.13
CA LEU A 133 -5.17 -1.79 -2.43
C LEU A 133 -5.90 -1.81 -1.08
N ILE A 134 -5.92 -0.69 -0.34
CA ILE A 134 -6.62 -0.59 0.96
C ILE A 134 -8.13 -0.85 0.81
N GLN A 135 -8.70 -0.48 -0.33
CA GLN A 135 -10.14 -0.63 -0.61
C GLN A 135 -10.53 -2.05 -1.02
N ILE A 136 -9.54 -2.94 -1.24
CA ILE A 136 -9.78 -4.33 -1.64
C ILE A 136 -9.75 -5.22 -0.41
N GLY A 137 -10.89 -5.87 -0.14
CA GLY A 137 -11.01 -6.83 0.95
C GLY A 137 -10.30 -8.14 0.67
N ASN A 138 -10.12 -8.97 1.70
CA ASN A 138 -9.57 -10.32 1.53
C ASN A 138 -10.50 -11.20 0.66
N ILE A 139 -9.94 -12.24 0.03
CA ILE A 139 -10.71 -13.20 -0.77
C ILE A 139 -11.74 -13.89 0.13
N ILE A 140 -13.00 -13.86 -0.31
CA ILE A 140 -14.10 -14.49 0.41
C ILE A 140 -13.96 -16.02 0.40
N HIS A 141 -14.16 -16.62 1.57
CA HIS A 141 -14.27 -18.07 1.70
C HIS A 141 -15.60 -18.56 1.13
N HIS A 142 -15.60 -19.72 0.46
CA HIS A 142 -16.77 -20.26 -0.23
C HIS A 142 -18.01 -20.50 0.67
N SER A 143 -17.84 -20.53 1.99
CA SER A 143 -18.92 -20.74 2.96
C SER A 143 -19.63 -19.46 3.39
N VAL A 144 -19.11 -18.28 3.02
CA VAL A 144 -19.67 -16.99 3.43
C VAL A 144 -20.97 -16.72 2.66
N PRO A 145 -22.08 -16.41 3.35
CA PRO A 145 -23.32 -16.04 2.68
C PRO A 145 -23.14 -14.71 1.95
N VAL A 146 -23.58 -14.65 0.68
CA VAL A 146 -23.52 -13.43 -0.14
C VAL A 146 -24.82 -12.65 0.05
N SER A 147 -24.75 -11.56 0.83
CA SER A 147 -25.86 -10.64 1.07
C SER A 147 -25.33 -9.25 1.46
N ASP A 148 -26.08 -8.21 1.11
CA ASP A 148 -25.79 -6.80 1.45
C ASP A 148 -26.48 -6.37 2.77
N ASP A 149 -27.19 -7.29 3.42
CA ASP A 149 -27.94 -7.02 4.64
C ASP A 149 -27.59 -8.06 5.73
N GLU A 150 -27.21 -7.55 6.90
CA GLU A 150 -26.87 -8.35 8.09
C GLU A 150 -28.06 -9.18 8.61
N ALA A 151 -29.30 -8.80 8.28
CA ALA A 151 -30.49 -9.59 8.61
C ALA A 151 -30.47 -10.99 7.97
N ASN A 152 -29.71 -11.18 6.88
CA ASN A 152 -29.57 -12.46 6.18
C ASN A 152 -28.41 -13.32 6.70
N ASN A 153 -27.82 -12.96 7.84
CA ASN A 153 -26.76 -13.76 8.46
C ASN A 153 -27.25 -15.17 8.80
N ARG A 154 -26.51 -16.18 8.33
CA ARG A 154 -26.81 -17.59 8.61
C ARG A 154 -26.53 -17.91 10.09
N VAL A 155 -27.51 -18.46 10.79
CA VAL A 155 -27.32 -19.00 12.15
C VAL A 155 -26.61 -20.35 12.05
N GLU A 156 -25.34 -20.41 12.49
CA GLU A 156 -24.56 -21.65 12.47
C GLU A 156 -24.94 -22.59 13.60
N ARG A 157 -25.06 -22.06 14.83
CA ARG A 157 -25.30 -22.84 16.05
C ARG A 157 -26.10 -22.02 17.05
N THR A 158 -26.92 -22.70 17.83
CA THR A 158 -27.60 -22.15 19.01
C THR A 158 -27.25 -23.00 20.22
N HIS A 159 -27.24 -22.39 21.40
CA HIS A 159 -26.93 -23.08 22.66
C HIS A 159 -27.76 -22.50 23.80
N GLY A 160 -28.32 -23.37 24.65
CA GLY A 160 -29.20 -22.97 25.75
C GLY A 160 -30.58 -22.49 25.31
N ASP A 161 -31.32 -21.85 26.21
CA ASP A 161 -32.61 -21.22 25.91
C ASP A 161 -32.42 -19.76 25.49
N ILE A 162 -32.73 -19.48 24.21
CA ILE A 162 -32.61 -18.15 23.59
C ILE A 162 -33.92 -17.36 23.56
N THR A 163 -35.02 -17.94 24.06
CA THR A 163 -36.37 -17.34 23.96
C THR A 163 -36.82 -16.67 25.26
N SER A 164 -36.21 -17.02 26.39
CA SER A 164 -36.56 -16.45 27.68
C SER A 164 -36.37 -14.93 27.74
N ARG A 165 -37.35 -14.25 28.37
CA ARG A 165 -37.28 -12.80 28.65
C ARG A 165 -37.19 -12.58 30.15
N LYS A 166 -36.31 -11.66 30.57
CA LYS A 166 -36.10 -11.26 31.98
C LYS A 166 -36.63 -9.85 32.23
N LYS A 167 -36.74 -9.48 33.51
CA LYS A 167 -37.43 -8.25 33.95
C LYS A 167 -36.71 -6.94 33.59
N TYR A 168 -35.40 -6.86 33.82
CA TYR A 168 -34.62 -5.62 33.65
C TYR A 168 -33.58 -5.76 32.54
N SER A 169 -33.26 -4.64 31.87
CA SER A 169 -32.17 -4.55 30.90
C SER A 169 -30.82 -4.38 31.62
N HIS A 170 -29.72 -4.67 30.93
CA HIS A 170 -28.37 -4.48 31.48
C HIS A 170 -28.12 -3.01 31.88
N VAL A 171 -28.70 -2.04 31.16
CA VAL A 171 -28.57 -0.60 31.45
C VAL A 171 -29.09 -0.26 32.86
N ASP A 172 -30.25 -0.82 33.24
CA ASP A 172 -30.81 -0.59 34.58
C ASP A 172 -30.02 -1.36 35.64
N LEU A 173 -29.65 -2.61 35.33
CA LEU A 173 -28.97 -3.49 36.27
C LEU A 173 -27.63 -2.93 36.74
N VAL A 174 -26.83 -2.34 35.84
CA VAL A 174 -25.52 -1.78 36.20
C VAL A 174 -25.63 -0.56 37.12
N VAL A 175 -26.74 0.20 37.04
CA VAL A 175 -27.04 1.32 37.93
C VAL A 175 -27.59 0.83 39.26
N MET A 176 -28.48 -0.17 39.25
CA MET A 176 -29.10 -0.74 40.47
C MET A 176 -28.08 -1.31 41.46
N ILE A 177 -26.95 -1.81 40.98
CA ILE A 177 -25.86 -2.35 41.80
C ILE A 177 -24.76 -1.32 42.13
N ASP A 178 -24.98 -0.04 41.79
CA ASP A 178 -24.00 1.05 41.87
C ASP A 178 -22.63 0.70 41.22
N GLY A 179 -22.69 -0.06 40.12
CA GLY A 179 -21.52 -0.57 39.43
C GLY A 179 -21.02 0.31 38.29
N PHE A 180 -21.79 1.31 37.87
CA PHE A 180 -21.54 2.12 36.68
C PHE A 180 -21.84 3.60 36.94
N ASP A 181 -20.99 4.49 36.44
CA ASP A 181 -21.21 5.94 36.45
C ASP A 181 -20.87 6.56 35.09
N GLY A 182 -21.91 6.77 34.28
CA GLY A 182 -21.81 7.35 32.95
C GLY A 182 -21.78 8.88 32.94
N GLU A 183 -22.40 9.53 33.92
CA GLU A 183 -22.44 11.01 33.98
C GLU A 183 -21.06 11.57 34.28
N ARG A 184 -20.38 11.05 35.32
CA ARG A 184 -19.01 11.45 35.62
C ARG A 184 -18.05 11.01 34.53
N GLY A 185 -18.27 9.82 33.97
CA GLY A 185 -17.46 9.32 32.85
C GLY A 185 -17.54 10.26 31.64
N THR A 186 -18.74 10.76 31.32
CA THR A 186 -18.93 11.69 30.20
C THR A 186 -18.30 13.04 30.47
N ALA A 187 -18.43 13.56 31.70
CA ALA A 187 -17.82 14.83 32.08
C ALA A 187 -16.29 14.80 32.04
N VAL A 188 -15.67 13.66 32.36
CA VAL A 188 -14.21 13.52 32.42
C VAL A 188 -13.62 13.13 31.06
N ALA A 189 -14.21 12.14 30.36
CA ALA A 189 -13.63 11.52 29.16
C ALA A 189 -14.39 11.84 27.86
N GLY A 190 -15.50 12.60 27.93
CA GLY A 190 -16.34 12.91 26.77
C GLY A 190 -17.39 11.85 26.47
N GLY A 191 -18.07 11.97 25.32
CA GLY A 191 -19.20 11.09 24.97
C GLY A 191 -18.86 9.61 25.03
N ARG A 192 -19.75 8.81 25.64
CA ARG A 192 -19.58 7.36 25.94
C ARG A 192 -18.49 7.03 26.97
N GLY A 193 -17.89 8.03 27.63
CA GLY A 193 -17.04 7.82 28.79
C GLY A 193 -17.81 7.25 29.98
N TYR A 194 -17.20 6.33 30.72
CA TYR A 194 -17.82 5.71 31.91
C TYR A 194 -16.78 5.37 32.97
N PHE A 195 -17.23 5.31 34.22
CA PHE A 195 -16.49 4.64 35.30
C PHE A 195 -17.17 3.33 35.67
N LEU A 196 -16.40 2.24 35.69
CA LEU A 196 -16.81 0.97 36.28
C LEU A 196 -16.40 0.97 37.75
N LYS A 197 -17.31 0.56 38.64
CA LYS A 197 -17.15 0.69 40.09
C LYS A 197 -17.54 -0.60 40.82
N GLY A 198 -16.97 -0.76 42.01
CA GLY A 198 -17.42 -1.72 43.02
C GLY A 198 -17.58 -3.16 42.49
N PRO A 199 -18.75 -3.79 42.64
CA PRO A 199 -18.97 -5.18 42.25
C PRO A 199 -18.62 -5.51 40.79
N LEU A 200 -18.83 -4.58 39.85
CA LEU A 200 -18.55 -4.82 38.43
C LEU A 200 -17.06 -4.88 38.11
N VAL A 201 -16.22 -4.15 38.87
CA VAL A 201 -14.76 -4.26 38.74
C VAL A 201 -14.29 -5.66 39.13
N PHE A 202 -14.84 -6.23 40.20
CA PHE A 202 -14.54 -7.60 40.60
C PHE A 202 -15.04 -8.63 39.58
N LEU A 203 -16.23 -8.41 39.00
CA LEU A 203 -16.76 -9.27 37.94
C LEU A 203 -15.87 -9.24 36.69
N GLU A 204 -15.42 -8.06 36.27
CA GLU A 204 -14.49 -7.91 35.15
C GLU A 204 -13.18 -8.67 35.41
N GLN A 205 -12.58 -8.48 36.60
CA GLN A 205 -11.35 -9.18 36.98
C GLN A 205 -11.54 -10.70 37.03
N ALA A 206 -12.68 -11.19 37.51
CA ALA A 206 -13.00 -12.61 37.53
C ALA A 206 -13.12 -13.18 36.11
N ILE A 207 -13.75 -12.46 35.18
CA ILE A 207 -13.86 -12.86 33.78
C ILE A 207 -12.48 -12.89 33.12
N ILE A 208 -11.65 -11.85 33.33
CA ILE A 208 -10.28 -11.79 32.79
C ILE A 208 -9.47 -13.00 33.28
N GLN A 209 -9.49 -13.28 34.59
CA GLN A 209 -8.75 -14.41 35.15
C GLN A 209 -9.24 -15.75 34.63
N LEU A 210 -10.56 -15.96 34.54
CA LEU A 210 -11.14 -17.19 34.01
C LEU A 210 -10.78 -17.40 32.53
N ALA A 211 -10.75 -16.33 31.73
CA ALA A 211 -10.40 -16.42 30.30
C ALA A 211 -8.90 -16.69 30.06
N LEU A 212 -8.03 -16.37 31.02
CA LEU A 212 -6.59 -16.61 30.95
C LEU A 212 -6.15 -17.99 31.49
N GLN A 213 -7.03 -18.68 32.22
CA GLN A 213 -6.79 -20.06 32.70
C GLN A 213 -6.88 -21.07 31.55
#